data_AF-A0A923XB59-F1
#
_entry.id   AF-A0A923XB59-F1
#
_cell.length_a   1.000
_cell.length_b   1.000
_cell.length_c   1.000
_cell.angle_alpha   90.00
_cell.angle_beta   90.00
_cell.angle_gamma   90.00
#
_symmetry.space_group_name_H-M   'P 1'
#
loop_
_entity.id
_entity.type
_entity.pdbx_description
1 polymer ?
#
loop_
_entity_poly.entity_id
_entity_poly.type
_entity_poly.pdbx_seq_one_letter_code
_entity_poly.pdbx_strand_id
1 'polypeptide(L)' 'YTEQHLVTNGASELLAIVFGDAGQHARSAFGVAQIPMGACVEIEMIAEVA' A
#
# COMPACT_ATOMS: atom_id res chain seq x y z
N TYR A 1 -1.32 -1.93 18.15
CA TYR A 1 -1.94 -1.61 16.84
C TYR A 1 -1.83 -2.85 15.94
N THR A 2 -2.94 -3.36 15.40
CA THR A 2 -2.98 -4.64 14.65
C THR A 2 -3.78 -4.57 13.35
N GLU A 3 -4.32 -3.41 12.99
CA GLU A 3 -5.25 -3.22 11.87
C GLU A 3 -4.60 -2.49 10.68
N GLN A 4 -3.31 -2.72 10.44
CA GLN A 4 -2.56 -2.04 9.36
C GLN A 4 -3.13 -2.34 7.97
N HIS A 5 -3.81 -3.48 7.81
CA HIS A 5 -4.52 -3.83 6.58
C HIS A 5 -5.65 -2.84 6.24
N LEU A 6 -6.30 -2.22 7.23
CA LEU A 6 -7.32 -1.20 6.98
C LEU A 6 -6.70 0.12 6.48
N VAL A 7 -5.56 0.52 7.05
CA VAL A 7 -4.85 1.74 6.62
C VAL A 7 -4.35 1.60 5.18
N THR A 8 -3.80 0.43 4.83
CA THR A 8 -3.28 0.16 3.49
C THR A 8 -4.38 -0.05 2.43
N ASN A 9 -5.65 -0.25 2.82
CA ASN A 9 -6.76 -0.27 1.86
C ASN A 9 -6.85 1.02 1.05
N GLY A 10 -6.53 2.18 1.64
CA GLY A 10 -6.56 3.44 0.90
C GLY A 10 -5.64 3.43 -0.34
N ALA A 11 -4.44 2.85 -0.23
CA ALA A 11 -3.55 2.67 -1.37
C ALA A 11 -4.11 1.64 -2.36
N SER A 12 -4.61 0.51 -1.86
CA SER A 12 -5.14 -0.56 -2.72
C SER A 12 -6.38 -0.15 -3.51
N GLU A 13 -7.30 0.58 -2.89
CA GLU A 13 -8.50 1.13 -3.52
C GLU A 13 -8.13 2.19 -4.57
N LEU A 14 -7.17 3.07 -4.28
CA LEU A 14 -6.67 4.04 -5.26
C LEU A 14 -6.11 3.34 -6.51
N LEU A 15 -5.31 2.30 -6.34
CA LEU A 15 -4.74 1.55 -7.46
C LEU A 15 -5.82 0.87 -8.30
N ALA A 16 -6.83 0.30 -7.66
CA ALA A 16 -7.99 -0.27 -8.36
C ALA A 16 -8.78 0.80 -9.14
N ILE A 17 -8.97 2.00 -8.57
CA ILE A 17 -9.66 3.11 -9.24
C ILE A 17 -8.89 3.59 -10.47
N VAL A 18 -7.57 3.73 -10.35
CA VAL A 18 -6.73 4.32 -11.41
C VAL A 18 -6.40 3.32 -12.52
N PHE A 19 -6.12 2.06 -12.16
CA PHE A 19 -5.63 1.04 -13.10
C PHE A 19 -6.64 -0.06 -13.42
N GLY A 20 -7.83 -0.06 -12.79
CA GLY A 20 -8.83 -1.11 -13.00
C GLY A 20 -8.30 -2.48 -12.61
N ASP A 21 -8.52 -3.48 -13.47
CA ASP A 21 -8.07 -4.86 -13.26
C ASP A 21 -6.54 -4.97 -13.14
N ALA A 22 -5.79 -4.12 -13.86
CA ALA A 22 -4.32 -4.07 -13.75
C ALA A 22 -3.84 -3.52 -12.39
N GLY A 23 -4.74 -2.90 -11.63
CA GLY A 23 -4.48 -2.43 -10.27
C GLY A 23 -4.60 -3.52 -9.20
N GLN A 24 -5.02 -4.74 -9.52
CA GLN A 24 -5.01 -5.85 -8.56
C GLN A 24 -3.58 -6.29 -8.27
N HIS A 25 -3.24 -6.38 -6.97
CA HIS A 25 -1.88 -6.65 -6.52
C HIS A 25 -1.86 -7.50 -5.25
N ALA A 26 -0.78 -8.25 -5.07
CA ALA A 26 -0.42 -8.80 -3.77
C ALA A 26 0.15 -7.69 -2.89
N ARG A 27 -0.01 -7.80 -1.57
CA ARG A 27 0.51 -6.81 -0.62
C ARG A 27 0.87 -7.42 0.73
N SER A 28 1.70 -6.67 1.46
CA SER A 28 2.00 -6.88 2.87
C SER A 28 1.64 -5.62 3.67
N ALA A 29 1.02 -5.77 4.83
CA ALA A 29 0.66 -4.66 5.71
C ALA A 29 1.08 -5.00 7.14
N PHE A 30 2.09 -4.30 7.66
CA PHE A 30 2.61 -4.51 9.00
C PHE A 30 2.97 -3.18 9.67
N GLY A 31 2.99 -3.19 11.00
CA GLY A 31 3.41 -2.03 11.78
C GLY A 31 4.92 -2.00 11.94
N VAL A 32 5.49 -0.78 11.93
CA VAL A 32 6.91 -0.54 12.21
C VAL A 32 7.06 0.51 13.30
N ALA A 33 8.20 0.50 13.99
CA ALA A 33 8.46 1.44 15.09
C ALA A 33 8.61 2.89 14.60
N GLN A 34 9.20 3.08 13.41
CA GLN A 34 9.43 4.38 12.78
C GLN A 34 9.75 4.21 11.28
N ILE A 35 9.53 5.28 10.52
CA ILE A 35 9.96 5.45 9.12
C ILE A 35 10.53 6.87 8.92
N PRO A 36 11.29 7.13 7.84
CA PRO A 36 11.93 8.42 7.61
C PRO A 36 10.95 9.60 7.63
N MET A 37 11.47 10.78 7.97
CA MET A 37 10.74 12.06 7.97
C MET A 37 9.52 12.13 8.90
N GLY A 38 9.33 11.16 9.79
CA GLY A 38 8.15 11.10 10.66
C GLY A 38 6.85 10.82 9.90
N ALA A 39 6.94 10.19 8.72
CA ALA A 39 5.76 9.83 7.93
C ALA A 39 4.87 8.83 8.68
N CYS A 40 3.57 8.85 8.40
CA CYS A 40 2.61 7.91 8.99
C CYS A 40 2.56 6.57 8.28
N VAL A 41 2.79 6.56 6.97
CA VAL A 41 2.71 5.38 6.09
C VAL A 41 3.78 5.50 5.01
N GLU A 42 4.42 4.39 4.70
CA GLU A 42 5.30 4.22 3.53
C GLU A 42 4.75 3.07 2.68
N ILE A 43 4.63 3.27 1.37
CA ILE A 43 4.17 2.27 0.42
C ILE A 43 5.26 2.05 -0.63
N GLU A 44 5.70 0.81 -0.77
CA GLU A 44 6.61 0.36 -1.83
C GLU A 44 5.86 -0.59 -2.78
N MET A 45 6.21 -0.56 -4.06
CA MET A 45 5.58 -1.38 -5.10
C MET A 45 6.63 -1.90 -6.09
N ILE A 46 6.43 -3.13 -6.54
CA ILE A 46 7.06 -3.69 -7.74
C ILE A 46 5.99 -3.75 -8.82
N ALA A 47 6.27 -3.18 -9.99
CA ALA A 47 5.35 -3.14 -11.12
C ALA A 47 5.96 -3.81 -12.36
N GLU A 48 5.14 -4.58 -13.07
CA GLU A 48 5.46 -5.05 -14.42
C GLU A 48 5.37 -3.87 -15.41
N VAL A 49 6.29 -3.82 -16.37
CA VAL A 49 6.39 -2.76 -17.37
C VAL A 49 6.45 -3.41 -18.77
N ALA A 50 5.91 -2.72 -19.77
CA ALA A 50 5.88 -3.17 -21.16
C ALA A 50 7.25 -3.08 -21.86
#